data_AF-A0A924M228-F1
#
_entry.id   AF-A0A924M228-F1
#
_cell.length_a   1.000
_cell.length_b   1.000
_cell.length_c   1.000
_cell.angle_alpha   90.00
_cell.angle_beta   90.00
_cell.angle_gamma   90.00
#
_symmetry.space_group_name_H-M   'P 1'
#
loop_
_entity.id
_entity.type
_entity.pdbx_description
1 polymer ?
#
loop_
_entity_poly.entity_id
_entity_poly.type
_entity_poly.pdbx_seq_one_letter_code
_entity_poly.pdbx_strand_id
1 'polypeptide(L)'
;MRNPKLTVFLGFTALLAFFSAARAETYTGKLEGTDAFIAVITSADRVVIYTCDGQNFAQWFRARLVSSPLEVVSTDGEVKLTARISTRLVSGTLFLEDGKVHPFKALRSASPAGLFRSETLLEGANYIGGWVVLPNGEQRGSIMGGGLIRPAGAMRQTLNAPAQSSFEGLGELSPFGVDEVWVSSRVL
;
A
#
# COMPACT_ATOMS: atom_id res chain seq x y z
N MET A 1 1.17 26.45 -67.84
CA MET A 1 1.89 25.62 -66.86
C MET A 1 1.92 26.35 -65.52
N ARG A 2 1.52 25.66 -64.44
CA ARG A 2 1.65 26.00 -62.99
C ARG A 2 0.53 26.84 -62.33
N ASN A 3 -0.44 26.11 -61.77
CA ASN A 3 -1.38 26.53 -60.72
C ASN A 3 -0.66 26.80 -59.39
N PRO A 4 -1.04 27.83 -58.59
CA PRO A 4 -0.75 27.84 -57.16
C PRO A 4 -1.94 27.22 -56.39
N LYS A 5 -1.67 26.10 -55.72
CA LYS A 5 -2.62 25.46 -54.80
C LYS A 5 -2.77 26.33 -53.55
N LEU A 6 -4.01 26.65 -53.19
CA LEU A 6 -4.40 27.25 -51.91
C LEU A 6 -4.15 26.20 -50.81
N THR A 7 -3.20 26.46 -49.91
CA THR A 7 -2.98 25.64 -48.72
C THR A 7 -3.90 26.11 -47.61
N VAL A 8 -4.88 25.28 -47.27
CA VAL A 8 -5.75 25.45 -46.09
C VAL A 8 -4.97 25.02 -44.84
N PHE A 9 -4.74 25.93 -43.90
CA PHE A 9 -4.27 25.60 -42.55
C PHE A 9 -5.49 25.23 -41.68
N LEU A 10 -5.75 23.92 -41.50
CA LEU A 10 -6.62 23.47 -40.42
C LEU A 10 -5.85 23.61 -39.11
N GLY A 11 -6.24 24.58 -38.29
CA GLY A 11 -5.79 24.70 -36.90
C GLY A 11 -6.32 23.53 -36.08
N PHE A 12 -5.47 22.55 -35.79
CA PHE A 12 -5.77 21.47 -34.86
C PHE A 12 -5.33 21.91 -33.47
N THR A 13 -6.23 22.55 -32.71
CA THR A 13 -5.98 22.84 -31.29
C THR A 13 -6.07 21.52 -30.53
N ALA A 14 -4.93 20.85 -30.36
CA ALA A 14 -4.83 19.72 -29.43
C ALA A 14 -4.96 20.27 -27.99
N LEU A 15 -6.14 20.09 -27.39
CA LEU A 15 -6.32 20.27 -25.96
C LEU A 15 -5.57 19.13 -25.25
N LEU A 16 -4.31 19.35 -24.90
CA LEU A 16 -3.54 18.44 -24.06
C LEU A 16 -4.16 18.44 -22.65
N ALA A 17 -5.03 17.48 -22.38
CA ALA A 17 -5.46 17.19 -21.02
C ALA A 17 -4.24 16.65 -20.24
N PHE A 18 -3.67 17.49 -19.38
CA PHE A 18 -2.70 17.05 -18.39
C PHE A 18 -3.43 16.23 -17.32
N PHE A 19 -3.56 14.93 -17.54
CA PHE A 19 -3.89 14.00 -16.46
C PHE A 19 -2.67 13.95 -15.52
N SER A 20 -2.68 14.78 -14.47
CA SER A 20 -1.75 14.58 -13.37
C SER A 20 -2.13 13.24 -12.74
N ALA A 21 -1.28 12.22 -12.89
CA ALA A 21 -1.43 10.99 -12.15
C ALA A 21 -1.47 11.37 -10.66
N ALA A 22 -2.60 11.11 -10.00
CA ALA A 22 -2.76 11.46 -8.59
C ALA A 22 -1.58 10.86 -7.83
N ARG A 23 -0.82 11.71 -7.14
CA ARG A 23 0.36 11.27 -6.39
C ARG A 23 -0.11 10.34 -5.27
N ALA A 24 0.57 9.21 -5.11
CA ALA A 24 0.32 8.31 -3.98
C ALA A 24 0.64 9.04 -2.66
N GLU A 25 -0.31 8.95 -1.72
CA GLU A 25 -0.21 9.48 -0.37
C GLU A 25 -0.04 8.34 0.61
N THR A 26 0.82 8.53 1.61
CA THR A 26 1.19 7.50 2.59
C THR A 26 0.83 7.96 3.98
N TYR A 27 0.21 7.09 4.76
CA TYR A 27 -0.12 7.31 6.16
C TYR A 27 0.36 6.13 6.98
N THR A 28 0.94 6.38 8.15
CA THR A 28 1.40 5.31 9.04
C THR A 28 1.00 5.59 10.49
N GLY A 29 0.76 4.53 11.26
CA GLY A 29 0.30 4.63 12.63
C GLY A 29 0.32 3.30 13.38
N LYS A 30 -0.31 3.30 14.55
CA LYS A 30 -0.44 2.12 15.43
C LYS A 30 -1.91 1.78 15.64
N LEU A 31 -2.19 0.49 15.83
CA LEU A 31 -3.47 -0.01 16.34
C LEU A 31 -3.46 0.11 17.86
N GLU A 32 -4.44 0.83 18.40
CA GLU A 32 -4.53 1.10 19.83
C GLU A 32 -4.69 -0.20 20.63
N GLY A 33 -3.90 -0.32 21.70
CA GLY A 33 -3.90 -1.50 22.57
C GLY A 33 -3.16 -2.72 22.01
N THR A 34 -2.34 -2.57 20.97
CA THR A 34 -1.58 -3.67 20.36
C THR A 34 -0.16 -3.23 19.99
N ASP A 35 0.69 -4.20 19.63
CA ASP A 35 2.00 -3.93 19.00
C ASP A 35 1.92 -3.75 17.49
N ALA A 36 0.72 -3.80 16.91
CA ALA A 36 0.51 -3.78 15.48
C ALA A 36 0.59 -2.37 14.89
N PHE A 37 1.28 -2.24 13.77
CA PHE A 37 1.39 -1.02 12.98
C PHE A 37 0.50 -1.12 11.77
N ILE A 38 0.05 0.04 11.28
CA ILE A 38 -0.78 0.15 10.09
C ILE A 38 -0.19 1.17 9.12
N ALA A 39 -0.20 0.84 7.84
CA ALA A 39 0.05 1.76 6.74
C ALA A 39 -1.15 1.82 5.81
N VAL A 40 -1.49 3.02 5.37
CA VAL A 40 -2.55 3.28 4.37
C VAL A 40 -1.92 4.04 3.21
N ILE A 41 -2.03 3.50 2.00
CA ILE A 41 -1.59 4.16 0.78
C ILE A 41 -2.81 4.48 -0.07
N THR A 42 -2.93 5.74 -0.51
CA THR A 42 -4.03 6.19 -1.37
C THR A 42 -3.50 6.78 -2.67
N SER A 43 -4.14 6.45 -3.80
CA SER A 43 -3.81 7.02 -5.12
C SER A 43 -5.10 7.14 -5.92
N ALA A 44 -5.52 8.36 -6.27
CA ALA A 44 -6.86 8.63 -6.81
C ALA A 44 -7.97 8.01 -5.93
N ASP A 45 -8.79 7.11 -6.47
CA ASP A 45 -9.83 6.38 -5.73
C ASP A 45 -9.31 5.06 -5.13
N ARG A 46 -8.03 4.72 -5.28
CA ARG A 46 -7.46 3.43 -4.86
C ARG A 46 -6.90 3.52 -3.45
N VAL A 47 -7.17 2.50 -2.64
CA VAL A 47 -6.70 2.40 -1.26
C VAL A 47 -6.10 1.03 -1.01
N VAL A 48 -4.90 1.03 -0.43
CA VAL A 48 -4.21 -0.16 0.07
C VAL A 48 -3.95 0.03 1.54
N ILE A 49 -4.24 -0.98 2.33
CA ILE A 49 -3.97 -0.98 3.77
C ILE A 49 -3.18 -2.22 4.10
N TYR A 50 -2.14 -2.06 4.89
CA TYR A 50 -1.40 -3.16 5.48
C TYR A 50 -1.30 -2.95 6.98
N THR A 51 -1.56 -4.00 7.75
CA THR A 51 -1.31 -4.01 9.19
C THR A 51 -0.51 -5.24 9.57
N CYS A 52 0.44 -5.10 10.51
CA CYS A 52 1.21 -6.22 11.04
C CYS A 52 1.75 -5.95 12.44
N ASP A 53 1.95 -7.01 13.22
CA ASP A 53 2.62 -6.96 14.54
C ASP A 53 4.12 -7.31 14.48
N GLY A 54 4.61 -7.68 13.29
CA GLY A 54 5.97 -8.17 13.09
C GLY A 54 6.22 -9.59 13.61
N GLN A 55 5.16 -10.31 13.95
CA GLN A 55 5.18 -11.66 14.52
C GLN A 55 4.16 -12.54 13.79
N ASN A 56 2.95 -12.66 14.34
CA ASN A 56 1.97 -13.68 13.95
C ASN A 56 0.71 -13.08 13.32
N PHE A 57 0.68 -11.75 13.14
CA PHE A 57 -0.45 -11.04 12.57
C PHE A 57 0.02 -10.17 11.41
N ALA A 58 -0.64 -10.33 10.26
CA ALA A 58 -0.42 -9.52 9.06
C ALA A 58 -1.67 -9.56 8.19
N GLN A 59 -2.17 -8.40 7.77
CA GLN A 59 -3.39 -8.31 6.96
C GLN A 59 -3.27 -7.25 5.87
N TRP A 60 -3.67 -7.62 4.66
CA TRP A 60 -3.69 -6.74 3.48
C TRP A 60 -5.12 -6.48 3.02
N PHE A 61 -5.42 -5.21 2.77
CA PHE A 61 -6.71 -4.76 2.27
C PHE A 61 -6.52 -4.04 0.94
N ARG A 62 -7.47 -4.28 0.02
CA ARG A 62 -7.57 -3.66 -1.30
C ARG A 62 -8.95 -3.04 -1.43
N ALA A 63 -9.02 -1.75 -1.71
CA ALA A 63 -10.29 -1.06 -1.81
C ALA A 63 -10.30 0.06 -2.86
N ARG A 64 -11.51 0.43 -3.28
CA ARG A 64 -11.77 1.73 -3.91
C ARG A 64 -12.55 2.62 -2.94
N LEU A 65 -12.16 3.88 -2.83
CA LEU A 65 -12.82 4.89 -2.03
C LEU A 65 -14.06 5.42 -2.76
N VAL A 66 -15.10 4.59 -2.80
CA VAL A 66 -16.41 4.92 -3.41
C VAL A 66 -17.37 5.58 -2.42
N SER A 67 -17.12 5.41 -1.12
CA SER A 67 -17.92 5.96 -0.02
C SER A 67 -17.04 6.35 1.17
N SER A 68 -17.58 7.16 2.07
CA SER A 68 -16.95 7.51 3.35
C SER A 68 -17.96 7.30 4.49
N PRO A 69 -17.66 6.48 5.51
CA PRO A 69 -16.39 5.77 5.70
C PRO A 69 -16.15 4.70 4.63
N LEU A 70 -14.88 4.42 4.37
CA LEU A 70 -14.45 3.22 3.66
C LEU A 70 -14.76 2.02 4.56
N GLU A 71 -15.37 0.99 3.99
CA GLU A 71 -15.55 -0.32 4.61
C GLU A 71 -14.90 -1.36 3.72
N VAL A 72 -14.02 -2.20 4.29
CA VAL A 72 -13.24 -3.16 3.53
C VAL A 72 -12.94 -4.41 4.35
N VAL A 73 -12.88 -5.55 3.68
CA VAL A 73 -12.45 -6.84 4.24
C VAL A 73 -11.04 -7.13 3.75
N SER A 74 -10.23 -7.78 4.58
CA SER A 74 -8.90 -8.25 4.18
C SER A 74 -8.97 -9.19 2.99
N THR A 75 -7.84 -9.34 2.29
CA THR A 75 -7.75 -10.14 1.07
C THR A 75 -8.07 -11.61 1.32
N ASP A 76 -7.78 -12.13 2.53
CA ASP A 76 -8.12 -13.48 2.96
C ASP A 76 -9.57 -13.63 3.48
N GLY A 77 -10.29 -12.53 3.69
CA GLY A 77 -11.69 -12.53 4.14
C GLY A 77 -11.89 -12.48 5.66
N GLU A 78 -10.83 -12.54 6.46
CA GLU A 78 -10.93 -12.77 7.91
C GLU A 78 -11.19 -11.48 8.71
N VAL A 79 -10.55 -10.37 8.32
CA VAL A 79 -10.53 -9.14 9.12
C VAL A 79 -11.30 -8.03 8.42
N LYS A 80 -12.08 -7.26 9.18
CA LYS A 80 -12.82 -6.10 8.67
C LYS A 80 -12.18 -4.80 9.14
N LEU A 81 -12.26 -3.77 8.32
CA LEU A 81 -11.75 -2.45 8.64
C LEU A 81 -12.71 -1.37 8.16
N THR A 82 -12.93 -0.35 9.01
CA THR A 82 -13.55 0.91 8.61
C THR A 82 -12.54 2.04 8.68
N ALA A 83 -12.59 2.99 7.75
CA ALA A 83 -11.67 4.13 7.71
C ALA A 83 -12.32 5.41 7.20
N ARG A 84 -11.95 6.54 7.81
CA ARG A 84 -12.15 7.89 7.26
C ARG A 84 -10.80 8.45 6.86
N ILE A 85 -10.70 8.82 5.59
CA ILE A 85 -9.47 9.29 4.95
C ILE A 85 -9.57 10.81 4.78
N SER A 86 -8.58 11.54 5.27
CA SER A 86 -8.41 12.98 5.06
C SER A 86 -6.99 13.27 4.58
N THR A 87 -6.72 14.51 4.17
CA THR A 87 -5.40 14.93 3.68
C THR A 87 -4.27 14.84 4.71
N ARG A 88 -4.57 14.75 6.01
CA ARG A 88 -3.55 14.73 7.08
C ARG A 88 -3.55 13.45 7.90
N LEU A 89 -4.65 12.72 7.88
CA LEU A 89 -4.94 11.64 8.83
C LEU A 89 -5.89 10.63 8.19
N VAL A 90 -5.60 9.36 8.40
CA VAL A 90 -6.58 8.27 8.30
C VAL A 90 -6.89 7.80 9.71
N SER A 91 -8.18 7.69 10.04
CA SER A 91 -8.64 7.16 11.32
C SER A 91 -9.68 6.09 11.08
N GLY A 92 -9.76 5.11 11.97
CA GLY A 92 -10.65 3.98 11.74
C GLY A 92 -10.59 2.94 12.83
N THR A 93 -11.17 1.79 12.52
CA THR A 93 -11.27 0.66 13.44
C THR A 93 -11.05 -0.64 12.68
N LEU A 94 -10.22 -1.51 13.25
CA LEU A 94 -10.03 -2.89 12.84
C LEU A 94 -10.89 -3.81 13.70
N PHE A 95 -11.56 -4.77 13.08
CA PHE A 95 -12.41 -5.77 13.73
C PHE A 95 -11.86 -7.15 13.41
N LEU A 96 -11.38 -7.84 14.44
CA LEU A 96 -10.85 -9.20 14.34
C LEU A 96 -11.99 -10.23 14.44
N GLU A 97 -11.78 -11.43 13.93
CA GLU A 97 -12.77 -12.53 13.98
C GLU A 97 -13.13 -12.95 15.40
N ASP A 98 -12.18 -12.84 16.33
CA ASP A 98 -12.40 -13.13 17.76
C ASP A 98 -13.24 -12.07 18.48
N GLY A 99 -13.74 -11.08 17.75
CA GLY A 99 -14.59 -9.99 18.26
C GLY A 99 -13.80 -8.84 18.87
N LYS A 100 -12.46 -8.89 18.91
CA LYS A 100 -11.66 -7.75 19.37
C LYS A 100 -11.73 -6.61 18.36
N VAL A 101 -11.66 -5.39 18.91
CA VAL A 101 -11.83 -4.15 18.17
C VAL A 101 -10.70 -3.21 18.53
N HIS A 102 -9.97 -2.75 17.51
CA HIS A 102 -8.79 -1.91 17.68
C HIS A 102 -8.92 -0.64 16.84
N PRO A 103 -9.14 0.52 17.49
CA PRO A 103 -9.05 1.81 16.81
C PRO A 103 -7.63 2.07 16.28
N PHE A 104 -7.52 2.92 15.27
CA PHE A 104 -6.21 3.41 14.82
C PHE A 104 -6.27 4.87 14.36
N LYS A 105 -5.10 5.51 14.40
CA LYS A 105 -4.81 6.80 13.78
C LYS A 105 -3.50 6.69 13.01
N ALA A 106 -3.55 6.93 11.71
CA ALA A 106 -2.40 6.92 10.81
C ALA A 106 -2.18 8.33 10.25
N LEU A 107 -1.07 8.95 10.63
CA LEU A 107 -0.72 10.31 10.19
C LEU A 107 -0.03 10.27 8.84
N ARG A 108 -0.26 11.31 8.04
CA ARG A 108 0.44 11.47 6.77
C ARG A 108 1.95 11.40 7.00
N SER A 109 2.60 10.51 6.28
CA SER A 109 4.01 10.17 6.43
C SER A 109 4.76 10.49 5.14
N ALA A 110 6.02 10.84 5.29
CA ALA A 110 6.95 11.04 4.19
C ALA A 110 8.14 10.10 4.36
N SER A 111 8.85 9.85 3.26
CA SER A 111 10.09 9.07 3.29
C SER A 111 11.02 9.57 4.41
N PRO A 112 11.59 8.68 5.23
CA PRO A 112 11.65 7.24 5.02
C PRO A 112 10.52 6.40 5.65
N ALA A 113 9.53 7.05 6.27
CA ALA A 113 8.34 6.37 6.80
C ALA A 113 7.39 5.96 5.67
N GLY A 114 6.76 4.79 5.81
CA GLY A 114 5.82 4.29 4.82
C GLY A 114 5.64 2.78 4.83
N LEU A 115 5.00 2.29 3.78
CA LEU A 115 4.82 0.87 3.49
C LEU A 115 5.88 0.42 2.48
N PHE A 116 6.47 -0.74 2.75
CA PHE A 116 7.38 -1.41 1.83
C PHE A 116 6.88 -2.83 1.64
N ARG A 117 7.08 -3.36 0.43
CA ARG A 117 6.57 -4.66 0.04
C ARG A 117 7.58 -5.41 -0.81
N SER A 118 7.56 -6.73 -0.70
CA SER A 118 8.23 -7.62 -1.64
C SER A 118 7.45 -8.90 -1.80
N GLU A 119 7.60 -9.54 -2.95
CA GLU A 119 6.94 -10.79 -3.29
C GLU A 119 7.94 -11.75 -3.89
N THR A 120 7.72 -13.04 -3.68
CA THR A 120 8.49 -14.08 -4.34
C THR A 120 7.67 -15.36 -4.48
N LEU A 121 8.03 -16.19 -5.45
CA LEU A 121 7.50 -17.54 -5.61
C LEU A 121 8.60 -18.51 -5.23
N LEU A 122 8.39 -19.27 -4.15
CA LEU A 122 9.34 -20.26 -3.65
C LEU A 122 8.62 -21.59 -3.49
N GLU A 123 9.17 -22.64 -4.10
CA GLU A 123 8.61 -24.01 -4.05
C GLU A 123 7.12 -24.08 -4.43
N GLY A 124 6.68 -23.24 -5.39
CA GLY A 124 5.29 -23.20 -5.87
C GLY A 124 4.32 -22.45 -4.96
N ALA A 125 4.79 -21.85 -3.86
CA ALA A 125 3.99 -21.01 -2.98
C ALA A 125 4.34 -19.53 -3.14
N ASN A 126 3.32 -18.68 -3.22
CA ASN A 126 3.47 -17.23 -3.22
C ASN A 126 3.77 -16.74 -1.80
N TYR A 127 4.81 -15.91 -1.67
CA TYR A 127 5.17 -15.22 -0.45
C TYR A 127 5.04 -13.72 -0.65
N ILE A 128 4.43 -13.05 0.31
CA ILE A 128 4.26 -11.60 0.33
C ILE A 128 4.79 -11.07 1.65
N GLY A 129 5.83 -10.25 1.60
CA GLY A 129 6.37 -9.51 2.72
C GLY A 129 5.85 -8.08 2.74
N GLY A 130 5.54 -7.57 3.93
CA GLY A 130 5.20 -6.16 4.16
C GLY A 130 5.94 -5.61 5.36
N TRP A 131 6.32 -4.33 5.29
CA TRP A 131 6.94 -3.59 6.39
C TRP A 131 6.31 -2.22 6.53
N VAL A 132 5.91 -1.86 7.75
CA VAL A 132 5.47 -0.52 8.12
C VAL A 132 6.60 0.17 8.89
N VAL A 133 7.02 1.33 8.41
CA VAL A 133 8.01 2.18 9.07
C VAL A 133 7.34 3.47 9.52
N LEU A 134 7.42 3.77 10.81
CA LEU A 134 6.87 4.99 11.41
C LEU A 134 7.83 6.18 11.29
N PRO A 135 7.36 7.43 11.48
CA PRO A 135 8.21 8.62 11.39
C PRO A 135 9.39 8.65 12.38
N ASN A 136 9.29 7.93 13.50
CA ASN A 136 10.37 7.80 14.48
C ASN A 136 11.38 6.70 14.13
N GLY A 137 11.22 6.00 13.00
CA GLY A 137 12.08 4.91 12.56
C GLY A 137 11.75 3.53 13.16
N GLU A 138 10.78 3.43 14.08
CA GLU A 138 10.27 2.12 14.48
C GLU A 138 9.67 1.40 13.27
N GLN A 139 9.88 0.10 13.20
CA GLN A 139 9.35 -0.73 12.13
C GLN A 139 8.78 -2.05 12.63
N ARG A 140 7.82 -2.57 11.89
CA ARG A 140 7.29 -3.93 11.97
C ARG A 140 7.17 -4.49 10.57
N GLY A 141 7.45 -5.77 10.41
CA GLY A 141 7.22 -6.44 9.14
C GLY A 141 6.98 -7.92 9.32
N SER A 142 6.13 -8.46 8.46
CA SER A 142 5.77 -9.87 8.46
C SER A 142 5.75 -10.40 7.02
N ILE A 143 6.06 -11.68 6.88
CA ILE A 143 6.00 -12.42 5.62
C ILE A 143 4.86 -13.43 5.75
N MET A 144 3.98 -13.47 4.75
CA MET A 144 2.92 -14.48 4.66
C MET A 144 3.15 -15.33 3.41
N GLY A 145 2.98 -16.64 3.53
CA GLY A 145 3.10 -17.59 2.44
C GLY A 145 3.21 -19.01 2.96
N GLY A 146 2.88 -20.00 2.12
CA GLY A 146 2.88 -21.42 2.53
C GLY A 146 1.92 -21.73 3.70
N GLY A 147 0.88 -20.92 3.88
CA GLY A 147 -0.11 -21.05 4.98
C GLY A 147 0.36 -20.54 6.34
N LEU A 148 1.48 -19.82 6.41
CA LEU A 148 2.04 -19.31 7.66
C LEU A 148 2.34 -17.81 7.60
N ILE A 149 2.35 -17.16 8.77
CA ILE A 149 2.88 -15.81 8.99
C ILE A 149 4.18 -15.95 9.77
N ARG A 150 5.22 -15.22 9.36
CA ARG A 150 6.54 -15.24 9.97
C ARG A 150 7.05 -13.82 10.19
N PRO A 151 7.85 -13.58 11.25
CA PRO A 151 8.55 -12.32 11.42
C PRO A 151 9.41 -12.02 10.20
N ALA A 152 9.33 -10.81 9.70
CA ALA A 152 10.29 -10.32 8.74
C ALA A 152 11.50 -9.74 9.47
N GLY A 153 12.71 -10.03 9.00
CA GLY A 153 13.91 -9.40 9.52
C GLY A 153 13.81 -7.87 9.48
N ALA A 154 14.51 -7.21 10.41
CA ALA A 154 14.60 -5.77 10.44
C ALA A 154 15.10 -5.25 9.09
N MET A 155 14.28 -4.45 8.42
CA MET A 155 14.69 -3.73 7.24
C MET A 155 15.82 -2.76 7.63
N ARG A 156 17.00 -2.91 7.01
CA ARG A 156 18.03 -1.87 7.09
C ARG A 156 17.73 -0.82 6.05
N GLN A 157 17.20 0.33 6.48
CA GLN A 157 17.14 1.51 5.63
C GLN A 157 18.53 2.13 5.55
N THR A 158 19.33 1.71 4.58
CA THR A 158 20.56 2.42 4.23
C THR A 158 20.21 3.54 3.27
N LEU A 159 20.65 4.78 3.56
CA LEU A 159 20.44 5.95 2.69
C LEU A 159 20.85 5.72 1.22
N ASN A 160 21.73 4.72 0.97
CA ASN A 160 22.31 4.40 -0.34
C ASN A 160 22.21 2.91 -0.72
N ALA A 161 21.40 2.11 -0.03
CA ALA A 161 21.21 0.70 -0.41
C ALA A 161 19.78 0.24 -0.15
N PRO A 162 19.25 -0.64 -1.00
CA PRO A 162 17.90 -1.12 -0.84
C PRO A 162 17.72 -1.83 0.47
N ALA A 163 16.55 -1.61 1.04
CA ALA A 163 16.02 -2.43 2.10
C ALA A 163 15.99 -3.90 1.64
N GLN A 164 16.56 -4.81 2.44
CA GLN A 164 16.67 -6.23 2.10
C GLN A 164 15.93 -7.08 3.15
N SER A 165 15.19 -8.06 2.66
CA SER A 165 14.62 -9.13 3.46
C SER A 165 15.72 -10.13 3.87
N SER A 166 15.61 -10.72 5.05
CA SER A 166 16.45 -11.86 5.47
C SER A 166 15.92 -13.22 4.97
N PHE A 167 14.72 -13.24 4.37
CA PHE A 167 14.12 -14.44 3.79
C PHE A 167 14.58 -14.64 2.35
N GLU A 168 15.01 -15.87 2.04
CA GLU A 168 15.51 -16.26 0.73
C GLU A 168 14.48 -15.99 -0.38
N GLY A 169 14.92 -15.40 -1.48
CA GLY A 169 14.07 -15.10 -2.64
C GLY A 169 13.25 -13.81 -2.54
N LEU A 170 13.07 -13.20 -1.37
CA LEU A 170 12.53 -11.84 -1.28
C LEU A 170 13.63 -10.84 -1.64
N GLY A 171 13.47 -10.19 -2.80
CA GLY A 171 14.43 -9.24 -3.34
C GLY A 171 14.41 -7.85 -2.67
N GLU A 172 14.92 -6.86 -3.41
CA GLU A 172 14.94 -5.44 -3.03
C GLU A 172 13.55 -4.92 -2.65
N LEU A 173 13.44 -4.37 -1.44
CA LEU A 173 12.21 -3.77 -0.93
C LEU A 173 12.09 -2.35 -1.49
N SER A 174 11.13 -2.14 -2.38
CA SER A 174 10.80 -0.81 -2.90
C SER A 174 9.74 -0.13 -2.03
N PRO A 175 9.77 1.21 -1.86
CA PRO A 175 8.64 1.95 -1.32
C PRO A 175 7.39 1.57 -2.10
N PHE A 176 6.34 1.14 -1.40
CA PHE A 176 5.14 0.67 -2.06
C PHE A 176 4.37 1.85 -2.66
N GLY A 177 4.32 1.89 -3.99
CA GLY A 177 3.40 2.73 -4.75
C GLY A 177 2.12 1.97 -5.09
N VAL A 178 1.00 2.68 -5.21
CA VAL A 178 -0.26 2.10 -5.71
C VAL A 178 -0.43 2.48 -7.17
N ASP A 179 -0.40 1.48 -8.06
CA ASP A 179 -0.70 1.62 -9.48
C ASP A 179 -1.97 0.86 -9.90
N GLU A 180 -2.33 0.95 -11.18
CA GLU A 180 -3.59 0.40 -11.68
C GLU A 180 -3.68 -1.13 -11.57
N VAL A 181 -2.54 -1.81 -11.64
CA VAL A 181 -2.42 -3.27 -11.71
C VAL A 181 -2.79 -3.90 -10.38
N TRP A 182 -2.50 -3.21 -9.26
CA TRP A 182 -2.62 -3.83 -7.94
C TRP A 182 -4.04 -3.92 -7.37
N VAL A 183 -4.92 -2.98 -7.70
CA VAL A 183 -6.32 -3.03 -7.24
C VAL A 183 -7.17 -3.93 -8.14
N SER A 184 -6.71 -4.20 -9.37
CA SER A 184 -7.39 -5.07 -10.33
C SER A 184 -6.86 -6.50 -10.33
N SER A 185 -5.64 -6.73 -9.83
CA SER A 185 -5.08 -8.07 -9.68
C SER A 185 -5.89 -8.84 -8.64
N ARG A 186 -6.71 -9.79 -9.08
CA ARG A 186 -7.02 -10.96 -8.26
C ARG A 186 -5.69 -11.62 -7.96
N VAL A 187 -5.30 -11.69 -6.69
CA VAL A 187 -4.28 -12.66 -6.30
C VAL A 187 -5.02 -14.00 -6.27
N LEU A 188 -4.76 -14.80 -7.29
CA LEU A 188 -5.07 -16.24 -7.33
C LEU A 188 -4.21 -16.97 -6.29
#